data_AF-A0A2G3DSX5-F1
#
_entry.id   AF-A0A2G3DSX5-F1
#
_cell.length_a   1.000
_cell.length_b   1.000
_cell.length_c   1.000
_cell.angle_alpha   90.00
_cell.angle_beta   90.00
_cell.angle_gamma   90.00
#
_symmetry.space_group_name_H-M   'P 1'
#
loop_
_entity.id
_entity.type
_entity.pdbx_description
1 polymer ?
#
loop_
_entity_poly.entity_id
_entity_poly.type
_entity_poly.pdbx_seq_one_letter_code
_entity_poly.pdbx_strand_id
1 'polypeptide(L)'
;MTITEFAESRQVQPQAISRYIGRHPEKFNGHTEKKGKTVELDDIALELLEKKYPMPAPVQIIEDTESRQKLIKAQELIIQLQDKLMDAQSQIAEAEATKILLEDKNAQIEKYELTEANYKKQIDELLEELSKEKSKTWIDKLFKK
;
A
#
# COMPACT_ATOMS: atom_id res chain seq x y z
N MET A 1 -26.54 49.03 13.97
CA MET A 1 -26.43 47.69 13.34
C MET A 1 -27.75 47.37 12.65
N THR A 2 -27.74 46.78 11.46
CA THR A 2 -28.99 46.44 10.75
C THR A 2 -29.49 45.03 11.11
N ILE A 3 -30.78 44.77 10.91
CA ILE A 3 -31.35 43.40 11.05
C ILE A 3 -30.56 42.39 10.21
N THR A 4 -30.16 42.77 9.00
CA THR A 4 -29.41 41.89 8.08
C THR A 4 -28.04 41.55 8.64
N GLU A 5 -27.28 42.55 9.10
CA GLU A 5 -25.97 42.34 9.74
C GLU A 5 -26.08 41.46 11.00
N PHE A 6 -27.10 41.70 11.83
CA PHE A 6 -27.36 40.90 13.02
C PHE A 6 -27.67 39.45 12.66
N ALA A 7 -28.50 39.24 11.65
CA ALA A 7 -28.87 37.93 11.14
C ALA A 7 -27.66 37.15 10.61
N GLU A 8 -26.84 37.80 9.78
CA GLU A 8 -25.65 37.20 9.18
C GLU A 8 -24.63 36.75 10.23
N SER A 9 -24.34 37.60 11.22
CA SER A 9 -23.39 37.29 12.29
C SER A 9 -23.76 36.05 13.12
N ARG A 10 -25.04 35.69 13.14
CA ARG A 10 -25.59 34.58 13.93
C ARG A 10 -26.09 33.42 13.06
N GLN A 11 -25.88 33.49 11.75
CA GLN A 11 -26.36 32.53 10.76
C GLN A 11 -27.88 32.29 10.84
N VAL A 12 -28.64 33.34 11.19
CA VAL A 12 -30.10 33.32 11.26
C VAL A 12 -30.67 33.99 10.01
N GLN A 13 -31.86 33.55 9.57
CA GLN A 13 -32.54 34.21 8.46
C GLN A 13 -33.07 35.59 8.89
N PRO A 14 -32.81 36.69 8.13
CA PRO A 14 -33.29 38.03 8.47
C PRO A 14 -34.81 38.10 8.71
N GLN A 15 -35.58 37.30 7.96
CA GLN A 15 -37.03 37.19 8.12
C GLN A 15 -37.44 36.67 9.50
N ALA A 16 -36.65 35.79 10.12
CA ALA A 16 -36.92 35.26 11.45
C ALA A 16 -36.80 36.35 12.52
N ILE A 17 -35.77 37.21 12.41
CA ILE A 17 -35.57 38.36 13.29
C ILE A 17 -36.66 39.40 13.08
N SER A 18 -36.97 39.76 11.83
CA SER A 18 -38.07 40.69 11.51
C SER A 18 -39.42 40.19 12.03
N ARG A 19 -39.69 38.88 11.92
CA ARG A 19 -40.92 38.26 12.45
C ARG A 19 -40.94 38.27 13.98
N TYR A 20 -39.80 38.10 14.63
CA TYR A 20 -39.70 38.16 16.09
C TYR A 20 -39.98 39.58 16.60
N ILE A 21 -39.32 40.59 16.01
CA ILE A 21 -39.54 42.01 16.31
C ILE A 21 -41.02 42.38 16.13
N GLY A 22 -41.62 42.01 14.99
CA GLY A 22 -43.03 42.31 14.71
C GLY A 22 -44.04 41.59 15.61
N ARG A 23 -43.65 40.51 16.28
CA ARG A 23 -44.47 39.79 17.28
C ARG A 23 -44.33 40.32 18.69
N HIS A 24 -43.35 41.20 18.93
CA HIS A 24 -43.04 41.75 20.23
C HIS A 24 -43.00 43.30 20.21
N PRO A 25 -44.04 43.97 19.69
CA PRO A 25 -44.04 45.43 19.62
C PRO A 25 -43.87 46.09 20.99
N GLU A 26 -44.30 45.43 22.08
CA GLU A 26 -44.13 45.90 23.45
C GLU A 26 -42.66 46.06 23.90
N LYS A 27 -41.73 45.40 23.21
CA LYS A 27 -40.29 45.42 23.53
C LYS A 27 -39.44 46.18 22.51
N PHE A 28 -39.91 46.28 21.27
CA PHE A 28 -39.14 46.83 20.16
C PHE A 28 -39.68 48.17 19.62
N ASN A 29 -40.88 48.60 20.04
CA ASN A 29 -41.44 49.87 19.61
C ASN A 29 -40.56 51.04 20.10
N GLY A 30 -40.13 51.90 19.17
CA GLY A 30 -39.21 53.00 19.44
C GLY A 30 -37.72 52.61 19.52
N HIS A 31 -37.38 51.34 19.33
CA HIS A 31 -35.99 50.82 19.33
C HIS A 31 -35.56 50.23 17.99
N THR A 32 -36.42 50.38 16.97
CA THR A 32 -36.13 49.99 15.59
C THR A 32 -36.54 51.11 14.66
N GLU A 33 -35.62 51.61 13.83
CA GLU A 33 -35.89 52.67 12.87
C GLU A 33 -35.79 52.14 11.44
N LYS A 34 -36.81 52.45 10.61
CA LYS A 34 -36.79 52.07 9.19
C LYS A 34 -36.09 53.14 8.36
N LYS A 35 -34.88 52.84 7.88
CA LYS A 35 -34.15 53.70 6.93
C LYS A 35 -34.19 53.09 5.54
N GLY A 36 -35.14 53.56 4.73
CA GLY A 36 -35.33 53.09 3.36
C GLY A 36 -35.73 51.61 3.29
N LYS A 37 -34.82 50.76 2.79
CA LYS A 37 -35.01 49.30 2.64
C LYS A 37 -34.48 48.49 3.84
N THR A 38 -33.77 49.12 4.77
CA THR A 38 -33.20 48.45 5.95
C THR A 38 -33.89 48.93 7.22
N VAL A 39 -33.76 48.12 8.28
CA VAL A 39 -34.19 48.47 9.63
C VAL A 39 -32.96 48.48 10.51
N GLU A 40 -32.71 49.62 11.13
CA GLU A 40 -31.64 49.81 12.11
C GLU A 40 -32.15 49.44 13.50
N LEU A 41 -31.28 48.80 14.26
CA LEU A 41 -31.50 48.34 15.62
C LEU A 41 -30.68 49.20 16.57
N ASP A 42 -31.35 49.76 17.58
CA ASP A 42 -30.70 50.45 18.70
C ASP A 42 -30.14 49.44 19.72
N ASP A 43 -29.33 49.92 20.66
CA ASP A 43 -28.65 49.09 21.66
C ASP A 43 -29.61 48.20 22.48
N ILE A 44 -30.79 48.73 22.83
CA ILE A 44 -31.83 47.98 23.56
C ILE A 44 -32.40 46.83 22.71
N ALA A 45 -32.61 47.08 21.41
CA ALA A 45 -33.07 46.04 20.49
C ALA A 45 -32.00 44.97 20.28
N LEU A 46 -30.72 45.36 20.24
CA LEU A 46 -29.60 44.44 20.14
C LEU A 46 -29.50 43.52 21.37
N GLU A 47 -29.57 44.06 22.58
CA GLU A 47 -29.51 43.26 23.82
C GLU A 47 -30.64 42.22 23.90
N LEU A 48 -31.86 42.61 23.53
CA LEU A 48 -33.01 41.71 23.48
C LEU A 48 -32.84 40.60 22.44
N LEU A 49 -32.31 40.95 21.26
CA LEU A 49 -32.05 39.98 20.22
C LEU A 49 -30.88 39.07 20.57
N GLU A 50 -29.86 39.55 21.26
CA GLU A 50 -28.73 38.75 21.75
C GLU A 50 -29.16 37.68 22.73
N LYS A 51 -30.10 38.01 23.62
CA LYS A 51 -30.69 37.03 24.54
C LYS A 51 -31.46 35.94 23.80
N LYS A 52 -32.09 36.26 22.67
CA LYS A 52 -32.91 35.32 21.89
C LYS A 52 -32.10 34.51 20.87
N TYR A 53 -31.12 35.16 20.26
CA TYR A 53 -30.22 34.66 19.22
C TYR A 53 -28.78 34.85 19.70
N PRO A 54 -28.33 34.06 20.68
CA PRO A 54 -26.95 34.11 21.13
C PRO A 54 -26.02 33.70 20.00
N MET A 55 -24.76 34.14 20.05
CA MET A 55 -23.77 33.67 19.10
C MET A 55 -23.64 32.14 19.18
N PRO A 56 -23.56 31.44 18.03
CA PRO A 56 -23.31 30.01 18.03
C PRO A 56 -21.99 29.71 18.72
N ALA A 57 -21.97 28.71 19.60
CA ALA A 57 -20.73 28.25 20.23
C ALA A 57 -19.75 27.74 19.16
N PRO A 58 -18.44 27.94 19.33
CA PRO A 58 -17.45 27.39 18.41
C PRO A 58 -17.59 25.86 18.37
N VAL A 59 -17.68 25.31 17.15
CA VAL A 59 -17.73 23.86 16.94
C VAL A 59 -16.40 23.26 17.40
N GLN A 60 -16.44 22.40 18.42
CA GLN A 60 -15.26 21.64 18.84
C GLN A 60 -15.01 20.50 17.84
N ILE A 61 -13.87 20.55 17.14
CA ILE A 61 -13.38 19.45 16.33
C ILE A 61 -12.69 18.47 17.28
N ILE A 62 -13.26 17.28 17.46
CA ILE A 62 -12.61 16.20 18.21
C ILE A 62 -11.70 15.45 17.23
N GLU A 63 -10.38 15.65 17.35
CA GLU A 63 -9.39 14.88 16.59
C GLU A 63 -9.07 13.55 17.29
N ASP A 64 -9.37 12.42 16.64
CA ASP A 64 -8.93 11.10 17.10
C ASP A 64 -7.46 10.87 16.72
N THR A 65 -6.58 11.44 17.54
CA THR A 65 -5.12 11.39 17.38
C THR A 65 -4.56 9.98 17.65
N GLU A 66 -5.19 9.21 18.54
CA GLU A 66 -4.74 7.87 18.91
C GLU A 66 -4.92 6.88 17.75
N SER A 67 -6.10 6.87 17.12
CA SER A 67 -6.35 6.00 15.96
C SER A 67 -5.45 6.37 14.78
N ARG A 68 -5.19 7.67 14.55
CA ARG A 68 -4.25 8.12 13.52
C ARG A 68 -2.84 7.60 13.77
N GLN A 69 -2.35 7.68 15.00
CA GLN A 69 -1.01 7.16 15.34
C GLN A 69 -0.91 5.65 15.18
N LYS A 70 -1.94 4.90 15.59
CA LYS A 70 -2.00 3.44 15.37
C LYS A 70 -1.98 3.10 13.89
N LEU A 71 -2.72 3.85 13.07
CA LEU A 71 -2.74 3.67 11.62
C LEU A 71 -1.36 3.91 10.99
N ILE A 72 -0.67 4.98 11.37
CA ILE A 72 0.68 5.30 10.86
C ILE A 72 1.65 4.16 11.18
N LYS A 73 1.68 3.69 12.44
CA LYS A 73 2.55 2.58 12.85
C LYS A 73 2.24 1.29 12.10
N ALA A 74 0.97 0.99 11.87
CA ALA A 74 0.58 -0.19 11.10
C ALA A 74 1.05 -0.09 9.64
N GLN A 75 0.95 1.10 9.03
CA GLN A 75 1.45 1.35 7.67
C GLN A 75 2.97 1.22 7.57
N GLU A 76 3.72 1.77 8.53
CA GLU A 76 5.18 1.61 8.60
C GLU A 76 5.59 0.14 8.69
N LEU A 77 4.89 -0.65 9.52
CA LEU A 77 5.16 -2.08 9.64
C LEU A 77 4.86 -2.83 8.33
N ILE A 78 3.78 -2.48 7.64
CA ILE A 78 3.42 -3.08 6.35
C ILE A 78 4.54 -2.83 5.33
N ILE A 79 5.06 -1.59 5.24
CA ILE A 79 6.15 -1.25 4.33
C ILE A 79 7.39 -2.10 4.62
N GLN A 80 7.79 -2.19 5.89
CA GLN A 80 8.95 -3.01 6.29
C GLN A 80 8.78 -4.49 5.95
N LEU A 81 7.56 -5.03 6.07
CA LEU A 81 7.29 -6.42 5.72
C LEU A 81 7.31 -6.62 4.20
N GLN A 82 6.83 -5.65 3.42
CA GLN A 82 6.89 -5.70 1.96
C GLN A 82 8.33 -5.68 1.45
N ASP A 83 9.20 -4.83 2.02
CA ASP A 83 10.62 -4.77 1.66
C ASP A 83 11.31 -6.13 1.90
N LYS A 84 11.13 -6.71 3.09
CA LYS A 84 11.68 -8.03 3.43
C LYS A 84 11.17 -9.14 2.51
N LEU A 85 9.89 -9.06 2.11
CA LEU A 85 9.29 -10.04 1.21
C LEU A 85 9.91 -9.94 -0.18
N MET A 86 10.17 -8.73 -0.67
CA MET A 86 10.83 -8.50 -1.96
C MET A 86 12.26 -9.03 -1.96
N ASP A 87 13.02 -8.78 -0.89
CA ASP A 87 14.38 -9.33 -0.73
C ASP A 87 14.38 -10.86 -0.71
N ALA A 88 13.46 -11.47 0.03
CA ALA A 88 13.32 -12.92 0.10
C ALA A 88 12.93 -13.52 -1.26
N GLN A 89 12.05 -12.86 -2.02
CA GLN A 89 11.68 -13.30 -3.37
C GLN A 89 12.87 -13.27 -4.33
N SER A 90 13.72 -12.24 -4.25
CA SER A 90 14.95 -12.16 -5.05
C SER A 90 15.88 -13.34 -4.74
N GLN A 91 16.11 -13.63 -3.45
CA GLN A 91 16.95 -14.76 -3.03
C GLN A 91 16.39 -16.11 -3.47
N ILE A 92 15.06 -16.29 -3.41
CA ILE A 92 14.41 -17.52 -3.87
C ILE A 92 14.62 -17.70 -5.38
N ALA A 93 14.43 -16.65 -6.18
CA ALA A 93 14.63 -16.72 -7.62
C ALA A 93 16.10 -17.06 -7.98
N GLU A 94 17.07 -16.47 -7.29
CA GLU A 94 18.49 -16.80 -7.46
C GLU A 94 18.79 -18.26 -7.07
N ALA A 95 18.22 -18.74 -5.95
CA ALA A 95 18.40 -20.11 -5.49
C ALA A 95 17.77 -21.12 -6.47
N GLU A 96 16.60 -20.82 -7.01
CA GLU A 96 15.93 -21.65 -8.02
C GLU A 96 16.73 -21.71 -9.33
N ALA A 97 17.24 -20.57 -9.81
CA ALA A 97 18.11 -20.54 -10.99
C ALA A 97 19.38 -21.36 -10.77
N THR A 98 20.01 -21.21 -9.60
CA THR A 98 21.20 -21.98 -9.22
C THR A 98 20.90 -23.47 -9.15
N LYS A 99 19.76 -23.85 -8.58
CA LYS A 99 19.31 -25.25 -8.51
C LYS A 99 19.17 -25.87 -9.88
N ILE A 100 18.52 -25.18 -10.82
CA ILE A 100 18.36 -25.66 -12.21
C ILE A 100 19.72 -25.88 -12.87
N LEU A 101 20.66 -24.94 -12.70
CA LEU A 101 22.02 -25.07 -13.24
C LEU A 101 22.78 -26.26 -12.62
N LEU A 102 22.59 -26.51 -11.33
CA LEU A 102 23.20 -27.67 -10.66
C LEU A 102 22.60 -28.98 -11.15
N GLU A 103 21.28 -29.04 -11.33
CA GLU A 103 20.59 -30.21 -11.87
C GLU A 103 21.07 -30.53 -13.30
N ASP A 104 21.20 -29.53 -14.17
CA ASP A 104 21.72 -29.71 -15.53
C ASP A 104 23.18 -30.20 -15.52
N LYS A 105 24.04 -29.59 -14.69
CA LYS A 105 25.43 -30.04 -14.54
C LYS A 105 25.53 -31.47 -14.02
N ASN A 106 24.71 -31.86 -13.06
CA ASN A 106 24.67 -33.23 -12.55
C ASN A 106 24.26 -34.22 -13.64
N ALA A 107 23.24 -33.87 -14.45
CA ALA A 107 22.83 -34.70 -15.58
C ALA A 107 23.93 -34.82 -16.66
N GLN A 108 24.72 -33.77 -16.89
CA GLN A 108 25.88 -33.83 -17.77
C GLN A 108 26.98 -34.73 -17.20
N ILE A 109 27.29 -34.60 -15.91
CA ILE A 109 28.28 -35.45 -15.24
C ILE A 109 27.89 -36.92 -15.34
N GLU A 110 26.63 -37.27 -15.04
CA GLU A 110 26.14 -38.65 -15.13
C GLU A 110 26.31 -39.22 -16.56
N LYS A 111 26.01 -38.42 -17.58
CA LYS A 111 26.26 -38.81 -18.99
C LYS A 111 27.75 -39.04 -19.25
N TYR A 112 28.63 -38.16 -18.78
CA TYR A 112 30.06 -38.31 -18.96
C TYR A 112 30.59 -39.57 -18.25
N GLU A 113 30.16 -39.83 -17.02
CA GLU A 113 30.53 -41.04 -16.26
C GLU A 113 30.10 -42.31 -16.99
N LEU A 114 28.89 -42.35 -17.55
CA LEU A 114 28.41 -43.47 -18.36
C LEU A 114 29.26 -43.67 -19.62
N THR A 115 29.60 -42.59 -20.33
CA THR A 115 30.46 -42.68 -21.51
C THR A 115 31.87 -43.14 -21.16
N GLU A 116 32.45 -42.63 -20.07
CA GLU A 116 33.78 -43.02 -19.60
C GLU A 116 33.81 -44.50 -19.22
N ALA A 117 32.78 -44.98 -18.51
CA ALA A 117 32.65 -46.39 -18.17
C ALA A 117 32.54 -47.28 -19.41
N ASN A 118 31.84 -46.82 -20.46
CA ASN A 118 31.73 -47.54 -21.73
C ASN A 118 33.08 -47.58 -22.47
N TYR A 119 33.80 -46.45 -22.54
CA TYR A 119 35.13 -46.41 -23.14
C TYR A 119 36.13 -47.30 -22.39
N LYS A 120 36.10 -47.33 -21.05
CA LYS A 120 36.93 -48.24 -20.26
C LYS A 120 36.68 -49.71 -20.63
N LYS A 121 35.40 -50.11 -20.73
CA LYS A 121 35.05 -51.48 -21.17
C LYS A 121 35.58 -51.81 -22.56
N GLN A 122 35.43 -50.89 -23.52
CA GLN A 122 35.95 -51.10 -24.89
C GLN A 122 37.47 -51.22 -24.91
N ILE A 123 38.18 -50.41 -24.11
CA ILE A 123 39.63 -50.51 -23.97
C ILE A 123 40.03 -51.87 -23.40
N ASP A 124 39.34 -52.34 -22.35
CA ASP A 124 39.61 -53.64 -21.73
C ASP A 124 39.38 -54.81 -22.71
N GLU A 125 38.29 -54.77 -23.47
CA GLU A 125 37.98 -55.74 -24.53
C GLU A 125 39.07 -55.77 -25.62
N LEU A 126 39.49 -54.60 -26.12
CA LEU A 126 40.55 -54.48 -27.11
C LEU A 126 41.91 -54.97 -26.57
N LEU A 127 42.23 -54.71 -25.30
CA LEU A 127 43.44 -55.22 -24.66
C LEU A 127 43.40 -56.75 -24.55
N GLU A 128 42.25 -57.33 -24.24
CA GLU A 128 42.08 -58.78 -24.19
C GLU A 128 42.23 -59.40 -25.59
N GLU A 129 41.61 -58.83 -26.62
CA GLU A 129 41.80 -59.26 -28.02
C GLU A 129 43.26 -59.19 -28.45
N LEU A 130 43.94 -58.08 -28.16
CA LEU A 130 45.36 -57.89 -28.48
C LEU A 130 46.24 -58.91 -27.74
N SER A 131 45.91 -59.25 -26.49
CA SER A 131 46.60 -60.30 -25.74
C SER A 131 46.44 -61.68 -26.41
N LYS A 132 45.22 -62.01 -26.85
CA LYS A 132 44.90 -63.25 -27.58
C LYS A 132 45.60 -63.30 -28.94
N GLU A 133 45.78 -62.17 -29.63
CA GLU A 133 46.54 -62.12 -30.88
C GLU A 133 48.06 -62.22 -30.68
N LYS A 134 48.59 -61.64 -29.60
CA LYS A 134 49.99 -61.74 -29.23
C LYS A 134 50.37 -63.14 -28.76
N SER A 135 49.46 -63.85 -28.08
CA SER A 135 49.69 -65.22 -27.61
C SER A 135 49.59 -66.28 -28.71
N LYS A 136 49.10 -65.93 -29.91
CA LYS A 136 49.11 -66.84 -31.07
C LYS A 136 50.54 -67.05 -31.57
N THR A 137 50.97 -68.31 -31.59
CA THR A 137 52.28 -68.73 -32.07
C THR A 137 52.43 -68.53 -33.59
N TRP A 138 53.67 -68.45 -34.08
CA TRP A 138 53.96 -68.28 -35.52
C TRP A 138 53.23 -69.31 -36.40
N ILE A 139 53.08 -70.56 -35.93
CA ILE A 139 52.37 -71.63 -36.63
C ILE A 139 50.85 -71.34 -36.74
N ASP A 140 50.21 -70.78 -35.71
CA ASP A 140 48.79 -70.40 -35.74
C ASP A 140 48.49 -69.24 -36.71
N LYS A 141 49.49 -68.40 -36.98
CA LYS A 141 49.40 -67.31 -37.94
C LYS A 141 49.63 -67.79 -39.38
N LEU A 142 50.34 -68.91 -39.58
CA LEU A 142 50.74 -69.43 -40.89
C LEU A 142 49.69 -70.38 -41.52
N PHE A 143 48.87 -71.07 -40.71
CA PHE A 143 47.91 -72.07 -41.19
C PHE A 143 46.42 -71.65 -41.09
N LYS A 144 46.14 -70.37 -40.87
CA LYS A 144 44.76 -69.85 -40.95
C LYS A 144 44.23 -69.95 -42.39
N LYS A 145 43.36 -70.94 -42.64
CA LYS A 145 42.40 -70.95 -43.74
C LYS A 145 41.16 -70.17 -43.33
#